data_AF-A0A9X8HLZ4-F1
#
_entry.id   AF-A0A9X8HLZ4-F1
#
_cell.length_a   1.000
_cell.length_b   1.000
_cell.length_c   1.000
_cell.angle_alpha   90.00
_cell.angle_beta   90.00
_cell.angle_gamma   90.00
#
_symmetry.space_group_name_H-M   'P 1'
#
loop_
_entity.id
_entity.type
_entity.pdbx_description
1 polymer ?
#
loop_
_entity_poly.entity_id
_entity_poly.type
_entity_poly.pdbx_seq_one_letter_code
_entity_poly.pdbx_strand_id
1 'polypeptide(L)'
;MEWYESLFLQACGHVLTQSRVANLRRADGVLNLDIAATRDLADSYQRSVALAFSAEEVKQRLSEGADCVLLLLVHEHQFFNTLEKLKRENDVVLSASLRTDARSNDFSNYYVDVALIRKSASGQMNVAH
;
A
#
# COMPACT_ATOMS: atom_id res chain seq x y z
N MET A 1 20.66 2.70 1.06
CA MET A 1 19.25 2.36 0.78
C MET A 1 18.51 2.59 2.08
N GLU A 2 17.57 3.52 2.06
CA GLU A 2 16.80 3.86 3.25
C GLU A 2 15.82 2.72 3.58
N TRP A 3 15.47 2.56 4.86
CA TRP A 3 14.64 1.44 5.32
C TRP A 3 13.27 1.39 4.62
N TYR A 4 12.73 2.55 4.27
CA TYR A 4 11.42 2.69 3.62
C TYR A 4 11.43 2.23 2.16
N GLU A 5 12.55 2.36 1.45
CA GLU A 5 12.72 1.85 0.08
C GLU A 5 12.73 0.32 0.08
N SER A 6 13.41 -0.27 1.07
CA SER A 6 13.46 -1.72 1.24
C SER A 6 12.07 -2.29 1.53
N LEU A 7 11.32 -1.68 2.47
CA LEU A 7 9.94 -2.06 2.76
C LEU A 7 9.06 -1.97 1.52
N PHE A 8 9.14 -0.86 0.79
CA PHE A 8 8.35 -0.64 -0.42
C PHE A 8 8.64 -1.71 -1.48
N LEU A 9 9.91 -2.03 -1.74
CA LEU A 9 10.28 -3.08 -2.69
C LEU A 9 9.82 -4.47 -2.24
N GLN A 10 9.93 -4.78 -0.94
CA GLN A 10 9.42 -6.04 -0.39
C GLN A 10 7.90 -6.14 -0.48
N ALA A 11 7.17 -5.05 -0.23
CA ALA A 11 5.73 -4.98 -0.41
C ALA A 11 5.33 -5.22 -1.87
N CYS A 12 6.03 -4.60 -2.82
CA CYS A 12 5.81 -4.84 -4.23
C CYS A 12 6.07 -6.30 -4.62
N GLY A 13 7.17 -6.90 -4.15
CA GLY A 13 7.48 -8.31 -4.39
C GLY A 13 6.46 -9.27 -3.77
N HIS A 14 5.99 -8.97 -2.56
CA HIS A 14 4.94 -9.74 -1.88
C HIS A 14 3.63 -9.70 -2.66
N VAL A 15 3.19 -8.51 -3.07
CA VAL A 15 2.00 -8.32 -3.90
C VAL A 15 2.07 -9.13 -5.19
N LEU A 16 3.17 -9.02 -5.95
CA LEU A 16 3.35 -9.80 -7.19
C LEU A 16 3.28 -11.32 -6.93
N THR A 17 3.83 -11.76 -5.80
CA THR A 17 3.79 -13.17 -5.39
C THR A 17 2.36 -13.61 -5.05
N GLN A 18 1.62 -12.84 -4.26
CA GLN A 18 0.25 -13.16 -3.88
C GLN A 18 -0.68 -13.15 -5.10
N SER A 19 -0.57 -12.16 -5.98
CA SER A 19 -1.33 -12.11 -7.22
C SER A 19 -1.06 -13.32 -8.11
N ARG A 20 0.21 -13.76 -8.22
CA ARG A 20 0.57 -14.98 -8.96
C ARG A 20 -0.04 -16.23 -8.34
N VAL A 21 -0.01 -16.36 -7.01
CA VAL A 21 -0.61 -17.50 -6.30
C VAL A 21 -2.12 -17.52 -6.47
N ALA A 22 -2.79 -16.37 -6.37
CA ALA A 22 -4.23 -16.25 -6.60
C ALA A 22 -4.61 -16.68 -8.03
N ASN A 23 -3.87 -16.22 -9.03
CA ASN A 23 -4.03 -16.62 -10.43
C ASN A 23 -3.85 -18.13 -10.63
N LEU A 24 -2.79 -18.72 -10.06
CA LEU A 24 -2.53 -20.16 -10.18
C LEU A 24 -3.62 -21.02 -9.54
N ARG A 25 -4.25 -20.53 -8.47
CA ARG A 25 -5.32 -21.24 -7.77
C ARG A 25 -6.68 -21.11 -8.46
N ARG A 26 -6.78 -20.35 -9.56
CA ARG A 26 -8.07 -19.96 -10.18
C ARG A 26 -9.06 -19.50 -9.12
N ALA A 27 -8.58 -18.70 -8.17
CA ALA A 27 -9.46 -18.11 -7.18
C ALA A 27 -10.40 -17.16 -7.94
N ASP A 28 -11.61 -17.62 -8.22
CA ASP A 28 -12.68 -16.78 -8.76
C ASP A 28 -13.04 -15.76 -7.67
N GLY A 29 -12.46 -14.56 -7.73
CA GLY A 29 -12.68 -13.54 -6.72
C GLY A 29 -11.70 -12.37 -6.76
N VAL A 30 -11.99 -11.34 -5.97
CA VAL A 30 -11.11 -10.19 -5.77
C VAL A 30 -9.87 -10.65 -4.99
N LEU A 31 -8.67 -10.30 -5.46
CA LEU A 31 -7.43 -10.56 -4.74
C LEU A 31 -7.49 -9.95 -3.34
N ASN A 32 -7.46 -10.78 -2.30
CA ASN A 32 -7.43 -10.32 -0.92
C ASN A 32 -5.98 -10.22 -0.43
N LEU A 33 -5.54 -9.00 -0.12
CA LEU A 33 -4.22 -8.73 0.44
C LEU A 33 -4.25 -8.49 1.95
N ASP A 34 -5.43 -8.42 2.58
CA ASP A 34 -5.56 -8.37 4.04
C ASP A 34 -5.45 -9.78 4.62
N ILE A 35 -4.22 -10.29 4.58
CA ILE A 35 -3.83 -11.61 5.06
C ILE A 35 -2.69 -11.47 6.08
N ALA A 36 -2.52 -12.47 6.94
CA ALA A 36 -1.48 -12.48 7.98
C ALA A 36 -0.09 -12.15 7.42
N ALA A 37 0.31 -12.75 6.29
CA ALA A 37 1.61 -12.50 5.68
C ALA A 37 1.85 -11.03 5.28
N THR A 38 0.81 -10.29 4.89
CA THR A 38 0.93 -8.86 4.56
C THR A 38 1.08 -8.01 5.82
N ARG A 39 0.38 -8.38 6.90
CA ARG A 39 0.49 -7.73 8.20
C ARG A 39 1.87 -7.99 8.82
N ASP A 40 2.33 -9.24 8.79
CA ASP A 40 3.67 -9.63 9.25
C ASP A 40 4.78 -8.87 8.52
N LEU A 41 4.60 -8.61 7.22
CA LEU A 41 5.56 -7.80 6.44
C LEU A 41 5.65 -6.37 6.99
N ALA A 42 4.51 -5.70 7.23
CA ALA A 42 4.50 -4.35 7.80
C ALA A 42 5.09 -4.35 9.23
N ASP A 43 4.69 -5.31 10.06
CA ASP A 43 5.13 -5.44 11.45
C ASP A 43 6.63 -5.78 11.59
N SER A 44 7.21 -6.46 10.59
CA SER A 44 8.64 -6.79 10.57
C SER A 44 9.55 -5.56 10.55
N TYR A 45 9.03 -4.43 10.06
CA TYR A 45 9.70 -3.14 10.13
C TYR A 45 9.28 -2.48 11.45
N GLN A 46 10.15 -2.54 12.46
CA GLN A 46 9.99 -2.02 13.83
C GLN A 46 9.74 -0.49 13.95
N ARG A 47 9.32 0.18 12.88
CA ARG A 47 9.24 1.63 12.69
C ARG A 47 7.80 2.09 12.52
N SER A 48 6.93 1.84 13.50
CA SER A 48 5.53 2.32 13.55
C SER A 48 4.81 2.33 12.19
N VAL A 49 5.05 1.31 11.35
CA VAL A 49 4.47 1.22 10.01
C VAL A 49 3.11 0.57 10.16
N ALA A 50 2.06 1.29 9.81
CA ALA A 50 0.74 0.72 9.76
C ALA A 50 0.40 0.25 8.33
N LEU A 51 -0.45 -0.77 8.23
CA LEU A 51 -1.00 -1.24 6.97
C LEU A 51 -2.41 -0.67 6.78
N ALA A 52 -2.71 -0.26 5.54
CA ALA A 52 -4.03 0.23 5.14
C ALA A 52 -4.43 -0.31 3.77
N PHE A 53 -5.73 -0.55 3.60
CA PHE A 53 -6.35 -1.00 2.36
C PHE A 53 -7.34 0.01 1.78
N SER A 54 -7.41 1.21 2.36
CA SER A 54 -8.24 2.31 1.90
C SER A 54 -7.65 3.66 2.31
N ALA A 55 -8.08 4.74 1.65
CA ALA A 55 -7.65 6.10 2.00
C ALA A 55 -8.12 6.52 3.40
N GLU A 56 -9.30 6.07 3.83
CA GLU A 56 -9.84 6.35 5.16
C GLU A 56 -9.02 5.65 6.24
N GLU A 57 -8.60 4.40 6.01
CA GLU A 57 -7.68 3.70 6.91
C GLU A 57 -6.33 4.43 7.01
N VAL A 58 -5.79 4.98 5.92
CA VAL A 58 -4.56 5.78 5.99
C VAL A 58 -4.72 6.95 6.96
N LYS A 59 -5.81 7.70 6.86
CA LYS A 59 -6.09 8.83 7.75
C LYS A 59 -6.23 8.36 9.20
N GLN A 60 -6.96 7.28 9.42
CA GLN A 60 -7.14 6.68 10.74
C GLN A 60 -5.80 6.28 11.36
N ARG A 61 -4.97 5.50 10.64
CA ARG A 61 -3.68 5.02 11.16
C ARG A 61 -2.72 6.15 11.47
N LEU A 62 -2.66 7.18 10.62
CA LEU A 62 -1.85 8.38 10.88
C LEU A 62 -2.37 9.16 12.11
N SER A 63 -3.68 9.18 12.35
CA SER A 63 -4.27 9.81 13.53
C SER A 63 -4.01 9.02 14.82
N GLU A 64 -3.91 7.69 14.72
CA GLU A 64 -3.56 6.77 15.82
C GLU A 64 -2.08 6.82 16.19
N GLY A 65 -1.26 7.56 15.43
CA GLY A 65 0.15 7.79 15.72
C GLY A 65 1.12 6.97 14.87
N ALA A 66 0.66 6.34 13.78
CA ALA A 66 1.57 5.72 12.83
C ALA A 66 2.46 6.79 12.17
N ASP A 67 3.77 6.53 12.14
CA ASP A 67 4.74 7.43 11.49
C ASP A 67 4.65 7.32 9.97
N CYS A 68 4.42 6.09 9.48
CA CYS A 68 4.25 5.75 8.08
C CYS A 68 3.10 4.75 7.90
N VAL A 69 2.43 4.81 6.75
CA VAL A 69 1.39 3.88 6.35
C VAL A 69 1.73 3.27 5.00
N LEU A 70 1.77 1.95 4.93
CA LEU A 70 1.81 1.19 3.70
C LEU A 70 0.37 0.99 3.21
N LEU A 71 0.02 1.62 2.10
CA LEU A 71 -1.27 1.51 1.44
C LEU A 71 -1.21 0.49 0.31
N LEU A 72 -2.14 -0.47 0.31
CA LEU A 72 -2.33 -1.46 -0.76
C LEU A 72 -3.76 -1.38 -1.31
N LEU A 73 -3.92 -1.10 -2.60
CA LEU A 73 -5.22 -0.98 -3.26
C LEU A 73 -5.31 -1.93 -4.44
N VAL A 74 -6.37 -2.74 -4.53
CA VAL A 74 -6.50 -3.82 -5.53
C VAL A 74 -7.37 -3.43 -6.74
N HIS A 75 -7.76 -2.16 -6.87
CA HIS A 75 -8.75 -1.71 -7.87
C HIS A 75 -8.20 -0.73 -8.91
N GLU A 76 -8.30 -1.11 -10.20
CA GLU A 76 -7.78 -0.44 -11.40
C GLU A 76 -8.07 1.06 -11.54
N HIS A 77 -9.18 1.56 -10.99
CA HIS A 77 -9.72 2.88 -11.41
C HIS A 77 -9.69 3.96 -10.33
N GLN A 78 -9.22 3.64 -9.12
CA GLN A 78 -9.28 4.59 -8.00
C GLN A 78 -7.91 5.07 -7.54
N PHE A 79 -6.81 4.45 -7.95
CA PHE A 79 -5.51 4.75 -7.37
C PHE A 79 -4.99 6.15 -7.68
N PHE A 80 -5.07 6.59 -8.93
CA PHE A 80 -4.65 7.95 -9.29
C PHE A 80 -5.41 9.00 -8.48
N ASN A 81 -6.74 8.89 -8.44
CA ASN A 81 -7.61 9.81 -7.69
C ASN A 81 -7.38 9.71 -6.18
N THR A 82 -7.09 8.52 -5.66
CA THR A 82 -6.82 8.28 -4.24
C THR A 82 -5.48 8.88 -3.84
N LEU A 83 -4.42 8.67 -4.64
CA LEU A 83 -3.13 9.31 -4.44
C LEU A 83 -3.22 10.83 -4.56
N GLU A 84 -3.94 11.37 -5.53
CA GLU A 84 -4.12 12.82 -5.66
C GLU A 84 -4.80 13.42 -4.43
N LYS A 85 -5.79 12.73 -3.85
CA LYS A 85 -6.41 13.15 -2.58
C LYS A 85 -5.41 13.07 -1.42
N LEU A 86 -4.67 11.97 -1.32
CA LEU A 86 -3.72 11.74 -0.23
C LEU A 86 -2.54 12.72 -0.27
N LYS A 87 -2.03 13.06 -1.47
CA LYS A 87 -0.96 14.05 -1.68
C LYS A 87 -1.32 15.47 -1.24
N ARG A 88 -2.62 15.81 -1.14
CA ARG A 88 -3.06 17.13 -0.67
C ARG A 88 -2.89 17.30 0.84
N GLU A 89 -2.91 16.19 1.58
CA GLU A 89 -2.94 16.19 3.05
C GLU A 89 -1.70 15.51 3.67
N ASN A 90 -1.03 14.63 2.91
CA ASN A 90 0.05 13.78 3.38
C ASN A 90 1.19 13.73 2.37
N ASP A 91 2.35 13.27 2.83
CA ASP A 91 3.53 13.11 1.99
C ASP A 91 3.56 11.68 1.41
N VAL A 92 3.40 11.55 0.09
CA VAL A 92 3.50 10.26 -0.60
C VAL A 92 4.96 10.04 -1.00
N VAL A 93 5.64 9.17 -0.26
CA VAL A 93 7.09 8.96 -0.35
C VAL A 93 7.44 8.10 -1.55
N LEU A 94 6.73 6.98 -1.73
CA LEU A 94 6.90 6.05 -2.85
C LEU A 94 5.55 5.54 -3.30
N SER A 95 5.38 5.31 -4.61
CA SER A 95 4.15 4.72 -5.15
C SER A 95 4.43 3.93 -6.43
N ALA A 96 3.78 2.79 -6.62
CA ALA A 96 3.84 1.99 -7.84
C ALA A 96 2.49 1.32 -8.11
N SER A 97 2.14 1.24 -9.38
CA SER A 97 1.02 0.44 -9.88
C SER A 97 1.55 -0.86 -10.45
N LEU A 98 1.20 -1.99 -9.83
CA LEU A 98 1.68 -3.32 -10.19
C LEU A 98 0.59 -4.04 -10.98
N ARG A 99 0.87 -4.28 -12.25
CA ARG A 99 0.01 -5.08 -13.13
C ARG A 99 0.47 -6.52 -13.12
N THR A 100 -0.45 -7.44 -12.85
CA THR A 100 -0.16 -8.88 -12.89
C THR A 100 -0.76 -9.50 -14.14
N ASP A 101 -0.01 -9.41 -15.25
CA ASP A 101 -0.39 -10.05 -16.50
C ASP A 101 -0.25 -11.58 -16.36
N ALA A 102 -1.37 -12.28 -16.26
CA ALA A 102 -1.40 -13.71 -16.51
C ALA A 102 -1.55 -13.91 -18.02
N ARG A 103 -0.56 -14.55 -18.66
CA ARG A 103 -0.63 -14.91 -20.09
C ARG A 103 -1.88 -15.77 -20.35
N SER A 104 -2.71 -15.25 -21.26
CA SER A 104 -3.76 -15.90 -22.07
C SER A 104 -4.86 -16.69 -21.35
N ASN A 105 -6.09 -16.29 -21.68
CA ASN A 105 -7.39 -16.89 -21.42
C ASN A 105 -8.01 -16.66 -20.03
N ASP A 106 -8.99 -15.75 -20.02
CA ASP A 106 -10.17 -15.69 -19.14
C ASP A 106 -10.02 -15.49 -17.62
N PHE A 107 -8.81 -15.21 -17.09
CA PHE A 107 -8.65 -14.90 -15.67
C PHE A 107 -8.18 -13.46 -15.41
N SER A 108 -8.76 -12.87 -14.37
CA SER A 108 -8.69 -11.47 -13.97
C SER A 108 -7.26 -10.95 -13.84
N ASN A 109 -6.93 -9.89 -14.59
CA ASN A 109 -5.71 -9.12 -14.34
C ASN A 109 -5.91 -8.35 -13.03
N TYR A 110 -5.06 -8.59 -12.02
CA TYR A 110 -5.06 -7.76 -10.82
C TYR A 110 -4.13 -6.56 -11.03
N TYR A 111 -4.66 -5.39 -10.73
CA TYR A 111 -3.90 -4.15 -10.61
C TYR A 111 -3.84 -3.83 -9.13
N VAL A 112 -2.63 -3.90 -8.60
CA VAL A 112 -2.41 -3.59 -7.20
C VAL A 112 -1.51 -2.41 -7.12
N ASP A 113 -2.02 -1.38 -6.48
CA ASP A 113 -1.30 -0.17 -6.26
C ASP A 113 -0.74 -0.15 -4.84
N VAL A 114 0.56 0.12 -4.75
CA VAL A 114 1.32 0.16 -3.52
C VAL A 114 1.79 1.59 -3.31
N ALA A 115 1.55 2.15 -2.13
CA ALA A 115 2.08 3.46 -1.77
C ALA A 115 2.58 3.48 -0.33
N LEU A 116 3.67 4.20 -0.09
CA LEU A 116 4.15 4.52 1.24
C LEU A 116 3.85 5.98 1.54
N ILE A 117 3.07 6.21 2.59
CA ILE A 117 2.55 7.52 2.96
C ILE A 117 3.08 7.88 4.34
N ARG A 118 3.58 9.10 4.48
CA ARG A 118 4.04 9.67 5.74
C ARG A 118 3.16 10.85 6.11
N LYS A 119 2.98 11.08 7.40
CA LYS A 119 2.36 12.32 7.90
C LYS A 119 3.15 13.52 7.37
N SER A 120 2.47 14.47 6.73
CA SER A 120 3.15 15.70 6.29
C SER A 120 3.67 16.48 7.50
N ALA A 121 4.90 16.98 7.43
CA ALA A 121 5.49 17.84 8.45
C ALA A 121 4.68 19.13 8.68
N SER A 122 3.83 19.53 7.73
CA SER A 122 2.90 20.65 7.87
C SER A 122 1.79 20.45 8.92
N GLY A 123 1.68 19.25 9.51
CA GLY A 123 0.85 18.99 10.68
C GLY A 123 1.53 19.26 12.04
N GLN A 124 2.83 19.56 12.07
CA GLN A 124 3.48 20.21 13.21
C GLN A 124 3.55 21.71 12.92
N MET A 125 2.43 22.42 13.06
CA MET A 125 2.50 23.82 13.48
C MET A 125 3.01 23.84 14.92
N ASN A 126 4.32 23.67 15.08
CA ASN A 126 5.03 24.07 16.27
C ASN A 126 5.93 25.25 15.88
N VAL A 127 5.29 26.37 15.52
CA VAL A 127 5.97 27.66 15.60
C VAL A 127 5.82 28.10 17.06
N ALA A 128 6.74 27.61 17.88
CA ALA A 128 7.04 28.22 19.16
C ALA A 128 8.03 29.38 18.92
N HIS A 129 7.69 30.53 19.53
CA HIS A 129 8.38 31.82 19.61
C HIS A 129 8.34 32.77 18.40
#